data_AF-A0A6M2AX64-F1
#
_entry.id   AF-A0A6M2AX64-F1
#
_cell.length_a   1.000
_cell.length_b   1.000
_cell.length_c   1.000
_cell.angle_alpha   90.00
_cell.angle_beta   90.00
_cell.angle_gamma   90.00
#
_symmetry.space_group_name_H-M   'P 1'
#
loop_
_entity.id
_entity.type
_entity.pdbx_description
1 polymer ?
#
loop_
_entity_poly.entity_id
_entity_poly.type
_entity_poly.pdbx_seq_one_letter_code
_entity_poly.pdbx_strand_id
1 'polypeptide(L)'
;MPIVFSSLIINVASVNKKFGTLKDFMTKFDLNGQTNGKLLIVAEMVSPPYNLIQIVENRLRPLGFVNKRDYVFADEELIHGAGDTYTPHLNQPHPTCKNIPWLGSLINADGNFVWYKEKVEKEVREIDFPIVKFNVWKEIGVQKAEQSVLRNIKMKHGAIPESRLKYMKKLIELDEFGLIELFNTYVGRTHFSIEMQSDIMLLQDELLKRDLDYSAIYDGKSFSFAKKIKLDGQKVITI
;
A
#
# COMPACT_ATOMS: atom_id res chain seq x y z
N MET A 1 -14.87 -23.77 -0.27
CA MET A 1 -13.91 -23.08 -1.16
C MET A 1 -13.05 -22.21 -0.26
N PRO A 2 -11.73 -22.40 -0.19
CA PRO A 2 -10.89 -21.52 0.63
C PRO A 2 -10.96 -20.09 0.07
N ILE A 3 -11.07 -19.10 0.95
CA ILE A 3 -10.92 -17.68 0.57
C ILE A 3 -9.45 -17.50 0.25
N VAL A 4 -9.12 -17.32 -1.02
CA VAL A 4 -7.76 -17.03 -1.49
C VAL A 4 -7.78 -15.59 -1.98
N PHE A 5 -6.85 -14.78 -1.48
CA PHE A 5 -6.66 -13.42 -1.97
C PHE A 5 -5.71 -13.47 -3.15
N SER A 6 -6.18 -13.10 -4.32
CA SER A 6 -5.36 -13.03 -5.53
C SER A 6 -4.93 -11.59 -5.75
N SER A 7 -3.68 -11.37 -6.14
CA SER A 7 -3.10 -10.06 -6.38
C SER A 7 -2.47 -9.95 -7.76
N LEU A 8 -2.74 -8.84 -8.44
CA LEU A 8 -2.06 -8.40 -9.65
C LEU A 8 -1.06 -7.31 -9.27
N ILE A 9 0.23 -7.63 -9.33
CA ILE A 9 1.33 -6.73 -8.99
C ILE A 9 1.89 -6.15 -10.29
N ILE A 10 1.88 -4.83 -10.43
CA ILE A 10 2.25 -4.10 -11.64
C ILE A 10 3.45 -3.20 -11.33
N ASN A 11 4.46 -3.23 -12.20
CA ASN A 11 5.60 -2.32 -12.15
C ASN A 11 5.18 -0.92 -12.65
N VAL A 12 5.18 0.07 -11.76
CA VAL A 12 4.75 1.45 -12.07
C VAL A 12 5.62 2.10 -13.15
N ALA A 13 6.91 1.74 -13.24
CA ALA A 13 7.76 2.24 -14.33
C ALA A 13 7.26 1.80 -15.71
N SER A 14 6.64 0.62 -15.80
CA SER A 14 6.04 0.11 -17.05
C SER A 14 4.76 0.87 -17.39
N VAL A 15 3.96 1.25 -16.39
CA VAL A 15 2.79 2.14 -16.56
C VAL A 15 3.22 3.49 -17.11
N ASN A 16 4.19 4.13 -16.46
CA ASN A 16 4.74 5.42 -16.87
C ASN A 16 5.28 5.39 -18.30
N LYS A 17 5.93 4.29 -18.70
CA LYS A 17 6.49 4.15 -20.05
C LYS A 17 5.45 3.89 -21.14
N LYS A 18 4.42 3.08 -20.85
CA LYS A 18 3.50 2.54 -21.89
C LYS A 18 2.15 3.23 -21.96
N PHE A 19 1.77 3.95 -20.91
CA PHE A 19 0.47 4.61 -20.84
C PHE A 19 0.61 6.10 -20.52
N GLY A 20 1.40 6.44 -19.51
CA GLY A 20 1.46 7.77 -18.92
C GLY A 20 1.45 7.66 -17.40
N THR A 21 1.01 8.70 -16.70
CA THR A 21 1.13 8.71 -15.23
C THR A 21 0.31 7.59 -14.57
N LEU A 22 0.79 7.08 -13.43
CA LEU A 22 0.05 6.10 -12.62
C LEU A 22 -1.37 6.59 -12.29
N LYS A 23 -1.51 7.88 -11.96
CA LYS A 23 -2.80 8.51 -11.64
C LYS A 23 -3.77 8.41 -12.82
N ASP A 24 -3.33 8.78 -14.01
CA ASP A 24 -4.18 8.72 -15.22
C ASP A 24 -4.53 7.27 -15.56
N PHE A 25 -3.58 6.35 -15.38
CA PHE A 25 -3.81 4.92 -15.60
C PHE A 25 -4.91 4.38 -14.69
N MET A 26 -4.79 4.62 -13.38
CA MET A 26 -5.77 4.15 -12.40
C MET A 26 -7.14 4.80 -12.61
N THR A 27 -7.17 6.09 -12.95
CA THR A 27 -8.42 6.83 -13.24
C THR A 27 -9.08 6.32 -14.51
N LYS A 28 -8.34 6.20 -15.62
CA LYS A 28 -8.87 5.75 -16.92
C LYS A 28 -9.49 4.37 -16.85
N PHE A 29 -8.89 3.50 -16.06
CA PHE A 29 -9.32 2.10 -15.93
C PHE A 29 -10.16 1.85 -14.67
N ASP A 30 -10.49 2.88 -13.88
CA ASP A 30 -11.21 2.75 -12.61
C ASP A 30 -10.65 1.62 -11.71
N LEU A 31 -9.33 1.52 -11.64
CA LEU A 31 -8.68 0.50 -10.82
C LEU A 31 -8.76 0.89 -9.35
N ASN A 32 -9.02 -0.08 -8.49
CA ASN A 32 -8.85 0.07 -7.04
C ASN A 32 -7.67 -0.81 -6.62
N GLY A 33 -6.55 -0.17 -6.33
CA GLY A 33 -5.31 -0.87 -6.02
C GLY A 33 -4.38 0.00 -5.19
N GLN A 34 -3.43 -0.67 -4.59
CA GLN A 34 -2.54 -0.27 -3.52
C GLN A 34 -1.14 0.03 -4.06
N THR A 35 -0.49 1.13 -3.67
CA THR A 35 0.78 1.56 -4.30
C THR A 35 1.77 2.20 -3.33
N ASN A 36 3.06 1.99 -3.59
CA ASN A 36 4.18 2.73 -2.98
C ASN A 36 4.93 3.62 -3.98
N GLY A 37 4.31 3.90 -5.13
CA GLY A 37 4.91 4.68 -6.23
C GLY A 37 5.85 3.88 -7.13
N LYS A 38 6.26 2.66 -6.74
CA LYS A 38 7.06 1.74 -7.59
C LYS A 38 6.27 0.50 -8.01
N LEU A 39 5.41 0.01 -7.12
CA LEU A 39 4.48 -1.10 -7.35
C LEU A 39 3.05 -0.60 -7.25
N LEU A 40 2.17 -1.08 -8.13
CA LEU A 40 0.72 -1.03 -7.98
C LEU A 40 0.20 -2.46 -7.78
N ILE A 41 -0.60 -2.69 -6.74
CA ILE A 41 -1.14 -4.00 -6.35
C ILE A 41 -2.66 -3.91 -6.39
N VAL A 42 -3.30 -4.64 -7.29
CA VAL A 42 -4.77 -4.77 -7.34
C VAL A 42 -5.12 -6.16 -6.83
N ALA A 43 -5.93 -6.25 -5.78
CA ALA A 43 -6.24 -7.53 -5.14
C ALA A 43 -7.75 -7.82 -5.15
N GLU A 44 -8.10 -9.10 -5.16
CA GLU A 44 -9.48 -9.57 -4.99
C GLU A 44 -9.58 -10.86 -4.16
N MET A 45 -10.69 -11.02 -3.44
CA MET A 45 -10.95 -12.15 -2.54
C MET A 45 -11.58 -13.35 -3.26
N VAL A 46 -11.04 -13.71 -4.44
CA VAL A 46 -11.54 -14.85 -5.22
C VAL A 46 -10.40 -15.53 -5.96
N SER A 47 -10.50 -16.86 -6.08
CA SER A 47 -9.68 -17.67 -6.97
C SER A 47 -10.59 -18.61 -7.78
N PRO A 48 -10.49 -18.61 -9.13
CA PRO A 48 -9.56 -17.83 -9.93
C PRO A 48 -9.94 -16.33 -10.00
N PRO A 49 -8.95 -15.44 -10.19
CA PRO A 49 -9.18 -13.99 -10.16
C PRO A 49 -9.68 -13.42 -11.49
N TYR A 50 -10.96 -13.64 -11.78
CA TYR A 50 -11.56 -13.26 -13.06
C TYR A 50 -11.45 -11.75 -13.37
N ASN A 51 -11.60 -10.86 -12.39
CA ASN A 51 -11.52 -9.43 -12.65
C ASN A 51 -10.08 -9.01 -12.93
N LEU A 52 -9.11 -9.55 -12.19
CA LEU A 52 -7.70 -9.26 -12.43
C LEU A 52 -7.25 -9.81 -13.80
N ILE A 53 -7.75 -10.98 -14.21
CA ILE A 53 -7.52 -11.54 -15.55
C ILE A 53 -8.10 -10.60 -16.62
N GLN A 54 -9.33 -10.10 -16.44
CA GLN A 54 -9.92 -9.14 -17.39
C GLN A 54 -9.15 -7.82 -17.46
N ILE A 55 -8.60 -7.33 -16.34
CA ILE A 55 -7.70 -6.16 -16.35
C ILE A 55 -6.49 -6.42 -17.24
N VAL A 56 -5.90 -7.61 -17.13
CA VAL A 56 -4.74 -7.98 -17.96
C VAL A 56 -5.13 -8.04 -19.44
N GLU A 57 -6.16 -8.82 -19.78
CA GLU A 57 -6.52 -9.08 -21.17
C GLU A 57 -7.06 -7.83 -21.90
N ASN A 58 -7.88 -7.02 -21.23
CA ASN A 58 -8.58 -5.92 -21.88
C ASN A 58 -7.82 -4.59 -21.79
N ARG A 59 -6.84 -4.46 -20.87
CA ARG A 59 -6.19 -3.17 -20.57
C ARG A 59 -4.68 -3.26 -20.68
N LEU A 60 -4.05 -4.20 -19.99
CA LEU A 60 -2.58 -4.28 -19.96
C LEU A 60 -2.00 -4.87 -21.27
N ARG A 61 -2.54 -6.00 -21.75
CA ARG A 61 -2.08 -6.65 -22.98
C ARG A 61 -2.16 -5.74 -24.21
N PRO A 62 -3.27 -5.01 -24.46
CA PRO A 62 -3.35 -4.06 -25.57
C PRO A 62 -2.31 -2.94 -25.51
N LEU A 63 -1.85 -2.57 -24.31
CA LEU A 63 -0.77 -1.60 -24.09
C LEU A 63 0.64 -2.23 -24.14
N GLY A 64 0.76 -3.52 -24.50
CA GLY A 64 2.04 -4.22 -24.65
C GLY A 64 2.70 -4.63 -23.33
N PHE A 65 1.93 -4.75 -22.23
CA PHE A 65 2.42 -5.33 -20.98
C PHE A 65 2.64 -6.84 -21.11
N VAL A 66 3.72 -7.32 -20.48
CA VAL A 66 4.18 -8.70 -20.54
C VAL A 66 4.34 -9.24 -19.12
N ASN A 67 3.81 -10.44 -18.89
CA ASN A 67 3.91 -11.16 -17.62
C ASN A 67 5.39 -11.34 -17.20
N LYS A 68 5.66 -11.23 -15.89
CA LYS A 68 6.96 -11.23 -15.21
C LYS A 68 7.91 -10.08 -15.58
N ARG A 69 7.67 -9.36 -16.68
CA ARG A 69 8.43 -8.16 -17.04
C ARG A 69 7.79 -6.88 -16.51
N ASP A 70 6.48 -6.77 -16.69
CA ASP A 70 5.73 -5.54 -16.41
C ASP A 70 4.68 -5.75 -15.30
N TYR A 71 4.19 -6.98 -15.13
CA TYR A 71 3.26 -7.37 -14.06
C TYR A 71 3.40 -8.86 -13.71
N VAL A 72 2.84 -9.29 -12.58
CA VAL A 72 2.73 -10.70 -12.19
C VAL A 72 1.47 -10.93 -11.35
N PHE A 73 0.91 -12.13 -11.42
CA PHE A 73 -0.13 -12.61 -10.50
C PHE A 73 0.50 -13.34 -9.31
N ALA A 74 -0.01 -13.08 -8.12
CA ALA A 74 0.36 -13.79 -6.90
C ALA A 74 -0.88 -14.08 -6.06
N ASP A 75 -1.08 -15.33 -5.73
CA ASP A 75 -2.12 -15.75 -4.80
C ASP A 75 -1.52 -15.75 -3.39
N GLU A 76 -2.25 -15.26 -2.40
CA GLU A 76 -1.82 -15.26 -1.02
C GLU A 76 -1.63 -16.70 -0.52
N GLU A 77 -0.44 -16.99 0.02
CA GLU A 77 -0.16 -18.24 0.71
C GLU A 77 -0.64 -18.14 2.15
N LEU A 78 -1.53 -19.05 2.55
CA LEU A 78 -1.98 -19.17 3.93
C LEU A 78 -0.80 -19.57 4.82
N ILE A 79 -0.43 -18.70 5.75
CA ILE A 79 0.70 -18.94 6.66
C ILE A 79 0.40 -20.08 7.62
N HIS A 80 -0.84 -20.12 8.13
CA HIS A 80 -1.33 -21.13 9.05
C HIS A 80 -2.41 -22.00 8.39
N GLY A 81 -2.14 -23.29 8.30
CA GLY A 81 -3.08 -24.33 7.89
C GLY A 81 -3.77 -25.00 9.08
N ALA A 82 -4.58 -26.02 8.80
CA ALA A 82 -5.23 -26.82 9.83
C ALA A 82 -4.18 -27.60 10.67
N GLY A 83 -4.40 -27.68 11.98
CA GLY A 83 -3.57 -28.49 12.89
C GLY A 83 -2.16 -27.96 13.11
N ASP A 84 -2.01 -26.64 13.31
CA ASP A 84 -0.72 -25.96 13.56
C ASP A 84 0.32 -26.12 12.44
N THR A 85 -0.13 -26.47 11.23
CA THR A 85 0.74 -26.58 10.06
C THR A 85 1.05 -25.19 9.52
N TYR A 86 2.32 -24.96 9.16
CA TYR A 86 2.74 -23.73 8.49
C TYR A 86 2.88 -23.97 6.99
N THR A 87 2.73 -22.92 6.18
CA THR A 87 3.09 -23.00 4.75
C THR A 87 4.53 -23.51 4.59
N PRO A 88 4.80 -24.43 3.64
CA PRO A 88 6.17 -24.88 3.35
C PRO A 88 7.07 -23.74 2.86
N HIS A 89 6.49 -22.58 2.52
CA HIS A 89 7.18 -21.40 2.03
C HIS A 89 7.50 -20.38 3.14
N LEU A 90 7.34 -20.74 4.42
CA LEU A 90 7.67 -19.84 5.52
C LEU A 90 9.16 -19.44 5.46
N ASN A 91 9.41 -18.14 5.58
CA ASN A 91 10.71 -17.47 5.42
C ASN A 91 11.36 -17.66 4.04
N GLN A 92 10.55 -17.92 3.01
CA GLN A 92 11.03 -18.07 1.62
C GLN A 92 10.38 -17.03 0.70
N PRO A 93 11.00 -16.74 -0.46
CA PRO A 93 10.36 -15.92 -1.48
C PRO A 93 9.06 -16.54 -1.97
N HIS A 94 8.05 -15.70 -2.19
CA HIS A 94 6.77 -16.12 -2.76
C HIS A 94 6.97 -16.90 -4.08
N PRO A 95 6.39 -18.11 -4.24
CA PRO A 95 6.69 -19.00 -5.37
C PRO A 95 6.45 -18.41 -6.77
N THR A 96 5.43 -17.57 -6.93
CA THR A 96 5.11 -16.91 -8.21
C THR A 96 5.98 -15.68 -8.49
N CYS A 97 6.48 -15.04 -7.45
CA CYS A 97 7.29 -13.82 -7.54
C CYS A 97 8.79 -14.09 -7.56
N LYS A 98 9.21 -15.33 -7.25
CA LYS A 98 10.63 -15.73 -7.29
C LYS A 98 11.20 -15.53 -8.70
N ASN A 99 12.48 -15.17 -8.76
CA ASN A 99 13.23 -14.94 -9.99
C ASN A 99 12.70 -13.80 -10.89
N ILE A 100 11.86 -12.90 -10.36
CA ILE A 100 11.49 -11.67 -11.05
C ILE A 100 12.55 -10.59 -10.74
N PRO A 101 13.23 -10.00 -11.75
CA PRO A 101 14.36 -9.10 -11.50
C PRO A 101 14.01 -7.84 -10.73
N TRP A 102 12.81 -7.28 -10.96
CA TRP A 102 12.35 -6.02 -10.36
C TRP A 102 11.49 -6.21 -9.11
N LEU A 103 11.15 -7.46 -8.75
CA LEU A 103 10.22 -7.75 -7.65
C LEU A 103 10.88 -8.68 -6.63
N GLY A 104 10.96 -8.22 -5.39
CA GLY A 104 11.27 -9.04 -4.22
C GLY A 104 9.99 -9.54 -3.57
N SER A 105 10.09 -10.68 -2.90
CA SER A 105 9.00 -11.27 -2.14
C SER A 105 9.52 -12.07 -0.96
N LEU A 106 8.71 -12.16 0.09
CA LEU A 106 8.97 -12.95 1.29
C LEU A 106 7.63 -13.36 1.89
N ILE A 107 7.49 -14.63 2.25
CA ILE A 107 6.42 -15.11 3.11
C ILE A 107 7.04 -15.32 4.49
N ASN A 108 6.47 -14.74 5.53
CA ASN A 108 6.90 -14.98 6.92
C ASN A 108 5.67 -15.19 7.81
N ALA A 109 5.84 -15.19 9.12
CA ALA A 109 4.73 -15.40 10.07
C ALA A 109 3.68 -14.27 10.06
N ASP A 110 4.04 -13.08 9.56
CA ASP A 110 3.19 -11.89 9.59
C ASP A 110 2.38 -11.68 8.30
N GLY A 111 2.74 -12.36 7.20
CA GLY A 111 2.08 -12.09 5.92
C GLY A 111 2.85 -12.54 4.69
N ASN A 112 2.26 -12.17 3.56
CA ASN A 112 2.85 -12.24 2.23
C ASN A 112 3.36 -10.83 1.87
N PHE A 113 4.67 -10.69 1.67
CA PHE A 113 5.30 -9.40 1.41
C PHE A 113 5.89 -9.35 0.01
N VAL A 114 5.76 -8.18 -0.61
CA VAL A 114 6.43 -7.85 -1.87
C VAL A 114 7.07 -6.48 -1.81
N TRP A 115 8.16 -6.29 -2.56
CA TRP A 115 8.84 -5.00 -2.68
C TRP A 115 9.48 -4.78 -4.03
N TYR A 116 9.64 -3.52 -4.43
CA TYR A 116 10.42 -3.20 -5.62
C TYR A 116 11.90 -3.43 -5.34
N LYS A 117 12.57 -4.24 -6.17
CA LYS A 117 14.04 -4.37 -6.14
C LYS A 117 14.61 -3.14 -6.83
N GLU A 118 15.23 -2.27 -6.05
CA GLU A 118 16.09 -1.26 -6.63
C GLU A 118 17.18 -1.97 -7.44
N LYS A 119 17.30 -1.61 -8.71
CA LYS A 119 18.52 -1.95 -9.42
C LYS A 119 19.64 -1.23 -8.69
N VAL A 120 20.67 -1.98 -8.28
CA VAL A 120 21.94 -1.39 -7.88
C VAL A 120 22.63 -0.88 -9.15
N GLU A 121 22.08 0.18 -9.75
CA GLU A 121 22.81 0.99 -10.70
C GLU A 121 23.54 2.05 -9.86
N LYS A 122 24.88 2.00 -9.84
CA LYS A 122 25.71 3.08 -9.29
C LYS A 122 25.47 4.32 -10.14
N GLU A 123 24.43 5.09 -9.86
CA GLU A 123 24.35 6.50 -10.26
C GLU A 123 23.24 7.18 -9.45
N VAL A 124 23.66 8.01 -8.50
CA VAL A 124 22.79 8.96 -7.80
C VAL A 124 22.47 10.06 -8.80
N ARG A 125 21.21 10.20 -9.18
CA ARG A 125 20.69 11.44 -9.76
C ARG A 125 19.47 11.86 -8.96
N GLU A 126 19.56 13.05 -8.38
CA GLU A 126 18.42 13.72 -7.76
C GLU A 126 17.35 13.96 -8.82
N ILE A 127 16.13 13.45 -8.57
CA ILE A 127 14.95 13.72 -9.37
C ILE A 127 14.00 14.53 -8.50
N ASP A 128 13.81 15.79 -8.89
CA ASP A 128 12.88 16.71 -8.25
C ASP A 128 11.44 16.37 -8.68
N PHE A 129 10.58 16.01 -7.73
CA PHE A 129 9.14 15.83 -7.96
C PHE A 129 8.37 17.08 -7.54
N PRO A 130 7.38 17.54 -8.32
CA PRO A 130 6.56 18.69 -7.93
C PRO A 130 5.75 18.37 -6.67
N ILE A 131 6.00 19.15 -5.61
CA ILE A 131 5.28 19.09 -4.33
C ILE A 131 3.91 19.78 -4.52
N VAL A 132 2.83 19.02 -4.38
CA VAL A 132 1.49 19.60 -4.25
C VAL A 132 1.26 19.90 -2.77
N LYS A 133 1.22 21.20 -2.40
CA LYS A 133 0.77 21.63 -1.07
C LYS A 133 -0.76 21.55 -1.00
N PHE A 134 -1.29 20.68 -0.14
CA PHE A 134 -2.72 20.67 0.16
C PHE A 134 -3.02 21.70 1.25
N ASN A 135 -3.45 22.91 0.85
CA ASN A 135 -4.20 23.80 1.72
C ASN A 135 -5.69 23.62 1.39
N VAL A 136 -6.40 22.72 2.09
CA VAL A 136 -7.84 22.53 1.84
C VAL A 136 -8.66 22.37 3.12
N TRP A 137 -9.12 23.53 3.60
CA TRP A 137 -10.48 23.86 4.07
C TRP A 137 -11.03 23.39 5.43
N LYS A 138 -11.14 24.40 6.31
CA LYS A 138 -12.27 24.70 7.19
C LYS A 138 -13.63 24.41 6.54
N GLU A 139 -14.56 23.96 7.39
CA GLU A 139 -16.01 23.93 7.17
C GLU A 139 -16.50 22.93 6.10
N ILE A 140 -16.64 21.66 6.47
CA ILE A 140 -17.86 20.85 6.32
C ILE A 140 -17.63 19.53 7.09
N GLY A 141 -18.31 19.39 8.23
CA GLY A 141 -18.82 18.09 8.66
C GLY A 141 -17.93 17.20 9.52
N VAL A 142 -17.32 17.73 10.60
CA VAL A 142 -16.69 16.93 11.67
C VAL A 142 -17.63 15.85 12.23
N GLN A 143 -18.95 16.04 12.18
CA GLN A 143 -19.94 15.03 12.63
C GLN A 143 -20.24 13.90 11.62
N LYS A 144 -19.96 14.09 10.32
CA LYS A 144 -20.24 13.06 9.29
C LYS A 144 -19.07 12.10 9.09
N ALA A 145 -17.82 12.55 9.31
CA ALA A 145 -16.64 11.69 9.23
C ALA A 145 -16.58 10.67 10.38
N GLU A 146 -16.88 11.07 11.62
CA GLU A 146 -16.88 10.17 12.78
C GLU A 146 -17.94 9.06 12.66
N GLN A 147 -19.16 9.38 12.20
CA GLN A 147 -20.20 8.37 11.99
C GLN A 147 -19.95 7.49 10.76
N SER A 148 -19.26 8.00 9.73
CA SER A 148 -18.88 7.26 8.53
C SER A 148 -17.79 6.22 8.83
N VAL A 149 -16.74 6.61 9.55
CA VAL A 149 -15.63 5.73 9.92
C VAL A 149 -16.13 4.63 10.87
N LEU A 150 -16.93 4.97 11.88
CA LEU A 150 -17.51 3.98 12.80
C LEU A 150 -18.59 3.09 12.14
N ARG A 151 -19.38 3.60 11.19
CA ARG A 151 -20.34 2.77 10.42
C ARG A 151 -19.65 1.84 9.42
N ASN A 152 -18.59 2.28 8.75
CA ASN A 152 -17.85 1.43 7.81
C ASN A 152 -17.00 0.37 8.53
N ILE A 153 -16.54 0.64 9.75
CA ILE A 153 -15.86 -0.35 10.60
C ILE A 153 -16.85 -1.39 11.16
N LYS A 154 -18.10 -1.02 11.43
CA LYS A 154 -19.12 -1.95 11.97
C LYS A 154 -19.82 -2.85 10.94
N MET A 155 -19.73 -2.56 9.63
CA MET A 155 -20.69 -3.12 8.67
C MET A 155 -20.18 -4.23 7.73
N LYS A 156 -18.97 -4.79 7.85
CA LYS A 156 -18.65 -5.92 6.95
C LYS A 156 -17.92 -7.14 7.50
N HIS A 157 -17.02 -7.05 8.46
CA HIS A 157 -16.31 -8.24 8.98
C HIS A 157 -16.30 -8.25 10.50
N GLY A 158 -16.12 -9.43 11.10
CA GLY A 158 -16.21 -9.67 12.54
C GLY A 158 -15.26 -8.83 13.41
N ALA A 159 -15.04 -9.29 14.65
CA ALA A 159 -14.22 -8.61 15.64
C ALA A 159 -12.93 -8.01 15.04
N ILE A 160 -12.63 -6.76 15.40
CA ILE A 160 -11.38 -6.08 15.00
C ILE A 160 -10.20 -6.97 15.42
N PRO A 161 -9.27 -7.33 14.51
CA PRO A 161 -8.11 -8.14 14.86
C PRO A 161 -7.33 -7.56 16.04
N GLU A 162 -6.86 -8.41 16.95
CA GLU A 162 -6.17 -7.97 18.17
C GLU A 162 -4.88 -7.18 17.85
N SER A 163 -4.18 -7.55 16.79
CA SER A 163 -3.03 -6.81 16.26
C SER A 163 -3.37 -5.37 15.89
N ARG A 164 -4.55 -5.15 15.29
CA ARG A 164 -5.05 -3.83 14.92
C ARG A 164 -5.47 -3.02 16.13
N LEU A 165 -6.11 -3.63 17.13
CA LEU A 165 -6.42 -2.97 18.41
C LEU A 165 -5.14 -2.54 19.15
N LYS A 166 -4.11 -3.39 19.13
CA LYS A 166 -2.80 -3.09 19.71
C LYS A 166 -2.13 -1.92 19.00
N TYR A 167 -2.17 -1.88 17.67
CA TYR A 167 -1.60 -0.77 16.90
C TYR A 167 -2.34 0.55 17.15
N MET A 168 -3.68 0.53 17.20
CA MET A 168 -4.47 1.72 17.55
C MET A 168 -4.12 2.26 18.94
N LYS A 169 -4.01 1.40 19.95
CA LYS A 169 -3.58 1.81 21.30
C LYS A 169 -2.19 2.44 21.28
N LYS A 170 -1.24 1.82 20.57
CA LYS A 170 0.11 2.35 20.38
C LYS A 170 0.07 3.78 19.79
N LEU A 171 -0.74 4.03 18.76
CA LEU A 171 -0.81 5.36 18.16
C LEU A 171 -1.35 6.43 19.13
N ILE A 172 -2.34 6.08 19.95
CA ILE A 172 -2.92 6.98 20.95
C ILE A 172 -1.88 7.34 22.01
N GLU A 173 -1.04 6.38 22.40
CA GLU A 173 0.00 6.56 23.43
C GLU A 173 1.22 7.36 22.97
N LEU A 174 1.46 7.46 21.66
CA LEU A 174 2.58 8.25 21.13
C LEU A 174 2.32 9.74 21.29
N ASP A 175 3.35 10.49 21.66
CA ASP A 175 3.39 11.95 21.53
C ASP A 175 3.63 12.36 20.07
N GLU A 176 3.57 13.66 19.76
CA GLU A 176 3.74 14.16 18.37
C GLU A 176 5.10 13.77 17.78
N PHE A 177 6.15 13.77 18.61
CA PHE A 177 7.49 13.36 18.20
C PHE A 177 7.52 11.88 17.80
N GLY A 178 7.01 11.00 18.67
CA GLY A 178 6.94 9.56 18.39
C GLY A 178 6.04 9.22 17.19
N LEU A 179 4.98 10.00 16.96
CA LEU A 179 4.10 9.85 15.80
C LEU A 179 4.84 10.22 14.50
N ILE A 180 5.64 11.29 14.52
CA ILE A 180 6.47 11.70 13.38
C ILE A 180 7.60 10.73 13.11
N GLU A 181 8.26 10.21 14.15
CA GLU A 181 9.26 9.15 13.98
C GLU A 181 8.63 7.91 13.34
N LEU A 182 7.47 7.48 13.84
CA LEU A 182 6.73 6.36 13.27
C LEU A 182 6.35 6.62 11.81
N PHE A 183 5.79 7.80 11.49
CA PHE A 183 5.51 8.24 10.12
C PHE A 183 6.74 8.16 9.22
N ASN A 184 7.89 8.67 9.68
CA ASN A 184 9.13 8.65 8.90
C ASN A 184 9.63 7.24 8.63
N THR A 185 9.26 6.24 9.43
CA THR A 185 9.56 4.84 9.14
C THR A 185 8.75 4.29 7.96
N TYR A 186 7.60 4.88 7.64
CA TYR A 186 6.76 4.47 6.51
C TYR A 186 7.13 5.18 5.21
N VAL A 187 7.76 6.36 5.28
CA VAL A 187 8.24 7.10 4.10
C VAL A 187 9.35 6.32 3.40
N GLY A 188 9.22 6.17 2.08
CA GLY A 188 10.24 5.50 1.26
C GLY A 188 10.28 3.98 1.43
N ARG A 189 9.30 3.38 2.10
CA ARG A 189 9.22 1.92 2.19
C ARG A 189 8.99 1.31 0.81
N THR A 190 9.88 0.39 0.46
CA THR A 190 9.78 -0.41 -0.75
C THR A 190 8.85 -1.62 -0.58
N HIS A 191 8.52 -1.98 0.67
CA HIS A 191 7.74 -3.15 1.06
C HIS A 191 6.26 -2.83 1.27
N PHE A 192 5.41 -3.82 1.02
CA PHE A 192 3.97 -3.60 0.99
C PHE A 192 3.17 -4.85 1.40
N SER A 193 2.20 -4.69 2.31
CA SER A 193 1.20 -5.70 2.74
C SER A 193 -0.15 -5.04 3.05
N ILE A 194 -1.22 -5.85 3.15
CA ILE A 194 -2.57 -5.36 3.47
C ILE A 194 -2.63 -4.80 4.90
N GLU A 195 -1.97 -5.45 5.85
CA GLU A 195 -1.85 -5.02 7.24
C GLU A 195 -1.14 -3.67 7.33
N MET A 196 -0.03 -3.53 6.59
CA MET A 196 0.73 -2.29 6.55
C MET A 196 -0.09 -1.11 6.03
N GLN A 197 -0.98 -1.32 5.05
CA GLN A 197 -1.89 -0.28 4.58
C GLN A 197 -2.96 0.08 5.62
N SER A 198 -3.52 -0.91 6.31
CA SER A 198 -4.41 -0.65 7.44
C SER A 198 -3.72 0.21 8.50
N ASP A 199 -2.46 -0.07 8.80
CA ASP A 199 -1.66 0.70 9.76
C ASP A 199 -1.35 2.12 9.26
N ILE A 200 -1.02 2.28 7.97
CA ILE A 200 -0.80 3.60 7.35
C ILE A 200 -2.07 4.45 7.40
N MET A 201 -3.24 3.87 7.12
CA MET A 201 -4.52 4.58 7.21
C MET A 201 -4.83 5.02 8.65
N LEU A 202 -4.61 4.14 9.64
CA LEU A 202 -4.79 4.49 11.05
C LEU A 202 -3.82 5.59 11.50
N LEU A 203 -2.57 5.54 11.04
CA LEU A 203 -1.58 6.57 11.32
C LEU A 203 -1.96 7.90 10.67
N GLN A 204 -2.46 7.88 9.43
CA GLN A 204 -2.97 9.06 8.75
C GLN A 204 -4.11 9.71 9.55
N ASP A 205 -5.07 8.91 10.01
CA ASP A 205 -6.19 9.40 10.83
C ASP A 205 -5.68 10.09 12.10
N GLU A 206 -4.66 9.55 12.76
CA GLU A 206 -4.08 10.15 13.97
C GLU A 206 -3.26 11.42 13.68
N LEU A 207 -2.54 11.49 12.56
CA LEU A 207 -1.87 12.73 12.12
C LEU A 207 -2.91 13.83 11.84
N LEU A 208 -4.01 13.49 11.17
CA LEU A 208 -5.11 14.43 10.89
C LEU A 208 -5.81 14.92 12.15
N LYS A 209 -6.07 14.03 13.13
CA LYS A 209 -6.69 14.41 14.42
C LYS A 209 -5.87 15.42 15.20
N ARG A 210 -4.55 15.40 15.03
CA ARG A 210 -3.58 16.25 15.75
C ARG A 210 -3.13 17.47 14.94
N ASP A 211 -3.75 17.72 13.80
CA ASP A 211 -3.40 18.84 12.89
C ASP A 211 -1.91 18.83 12.45
N LEU A 212 -1.34 17.62 12.32
CA LEU A 212 0.05 17.44 11.89
C LEU A 212 0.11 17.33 10.36
N ASP A 213 0.83 18.25 9.72
CA ASP A 213 1.01 18.28 8.28
C ASP A 213 1.82 17.05 7.81
N TYR A 214 1.47 16.50 6.65
CA TYR A 214 2.20 15.40 6.04
C TYR A 214 2.09 15.46 4.52
N SER A 215 3.15 15.01 3.86
CA SER A 215 3.15 14.82 2.41
C SER A 215 2.82 13.38 2.07
N ALA A 216 1.82 13.17 1.22
CA ALA A 216 1.45 11.86 0.72
C ALA A 216 1.13 11.87 -0.78
N ILE A 217 1.36 10.73 -1.42
CA ILE A 217 0.85 10.42 -2.74
C ILE A 217 -0.49 9.72 -2.52
N TYR A 218 -1.56 10.36 -2.97
CA TYR A 218 -2.92 9.85 -2.92
C TYR A 218 -3.51 9.84 -4.33
N ASP A 219 -4.00 8.68 -4.76
CA ASP A 219 -4.61 8.51 -6.08
C ASP A 219 -6.15 8.46 -6.04
N GLY A 220 -6.76 8.71 -4.87
CA GLY A 220 -8.20 8.63 -4.65
C GLY A 220 -8.66 7.30 -4.02
N LYS A 221 -7.79 6.28 -3.98
CA LYS A 221 -8.12 4.97 -3.40
C LYS A 221 -6.98 4.37 -2.56
N SER A 222 -5.73 4.76 -2.82
CA SER A 222 -4.55 4.30 -2.11
C SER A 222 -3.56 5.41 -1.82
N PHE A 223 -2.76 5.15 -0.80
CA PHE A 223 -2.08 6.19 -0.05
C PHE A 223 -0.68 5.73 0.36
N SER A 224 0.31 6.59 0.13
CA SER A 224 1.70 6.37 0.54
C SER A 224 2.34 7.69 0.96
N PHE A 225 3.11 7.69 2.05
CA PHE A 225 3.80 8.89 2.50
C PHE A 225 4.97 9.24 1.60
N ALA A 226 5.01 10.50 1.16
CA ALA A 226 5.86 10.95 0.06
C ALA A 226 7.21 11.50 0.54
N LYS A 227 7.23 12.18 1.68
CA LYS A 227 8.41 12.87 2.21
C LYS A 227 8.48 12.73 3.71
N LYS A 228 9.72 12.67 4.22
CA LYS A 228 9.96 12.66 5.65
C LYS A 228 9.69 14.05 6.20
N ILE A 229 9.34 14.11 7.48
CA ILE A 229 9.02 15.35 8.19
C ILE A 229 9.74 15.37 9.53
N LYS A 230 9.94 16.55 10.11
CA LYS A 230 10.41 16.71 11.48
C LYS A 230 9.64 17.82 12.19
N LEU A 231 9.61 17.76 13.51
CA LEU A 231 9.19 18.89 14.34
C LEU A 231 10.32 19.90 14.47
N ASP A 232 10.00 21.16 14.20
CA ASP A 232 10.79 22.34 14.52
C ASP A 232 9.96 23.24 15.44
N GLY A 233 10.14 23.08 16.75
CA GLY A 233 9.22 23.63 17.75
C GLY A 233 7.82 23.03 17.62
N GLN A 234 6.82 23.87 17.32
CA GLN A 234 5.43 23.46 17.07
C GLN A 234 5.09 23.32 15.57
N LYS A 235 6.08 23.41 14.68
CA LYS A 235 5.86 23.35 13.23
C LYS A 235 6.42 22.07 12.66
N VAL A 236 5.63 21.42 11.81
CA VAL A 236 6.10 20.30 10.99
C VAL A 236 6.78 20.85 9.74
N ILE A 237 8.00 20.41 9.47
CA ILE A 237 8.75 20.78 8.26
C ILE A 237 9.22 19.54 7.50
N THR A 238 9.17 19.62 6.17
CA THR A 238 9.64 18.57 5.27
C THR A 238 11.17 18.48 5.28
N ILE A 239 11.70 17.26 5.23
CA ILE A 239 13.13 16.94 5.12
C ILE A 239 13.42 16.09 3.88
#